data_AF-V6TQW2-F1
#
_entry.id   AF-V6TQW2-F1
#
_cell.length_a   1.000
_cell.length_b   1.000
_cell.length_c   1.000
_cell.angle_alpha   90.00
_cell.angle_beta   90.00
_cell.angle_gamma   90.00
#
_symmetry.space_group_name_H-M   'P 1'
#
loop_
_entity.id
_entity.type
_entity.pdbx_description
1 polymer ?
#
loop_
_entity_poly.entity_id
_entity_poly.type
_entity_poly.pdbx_seq_one_letter_code
_entity_poly.pdbx_strand_id
1 'polypeptide(L)'
;MHLIKLGIFGTVHSGKSTIAEFYTELTKRDDKGNLPQYVPTVGLRILESEKRLTDESGSQVDVSLQIWDASGDPAYEFAYNRIAEQLDGLIIVVPSTELNIDKYVRRYYDLITPNTRFSSGAGIGFILVFVHYNGKIAGRDVFLEDRTLATIPVIKTSMDAEPSRISMAIDDFVHKCHLAKASADNDLLVLN
;
A
#
# COMPACT_ATOMS: atom_id res chain seq x y z
N MET A 1 14.14 -16.54 -1.24
CA MET A 1 12.80 -15.92 -1.30
C MET A 1 12.70 -14.89 -0.18
N HIS A 2 12.55 -13.61 -0.51
CA HIS A 2 12.45 -12.54 0.49
C HIS A 2 11.00 -12.38 0.95
N LEU A 3 10.78 -12.17 2.24
CA LEU A 3 9.50 -11.74 2.79
C LEU A 3 9.38 -10.22 2.64
N ILE A 4 8.35 -9.75 1.94
CA ILE A 4 8.01 -8.34 1.77
C ILE A 4 6.76 -8.01 2.58
N LYS A 5 6.85 -6.99 3.44
CA LYS A 5 5.76 -6.50 4.30
C LYS A 5 5.25 -5.16 3.80
N LEU A 6 4.04 -5.11 3.27
CA LEU A 6 3.41 -3.84 2.89
C LEU A 6 2.31 -3.48 3.88
N GLY A 7 2.25 -2.23 4.32
CA GLY A 7 1.14 -1.72 5.13
C GLY A 7 0.19 -0.86 4.34
N ILE A 8 -1.11 -1.02 4.59
CA ILE A 8 -2.17 -0.24 3.95
C ILE A 8 -2.88 0.60 5.01
N PHE A 9 -2.84 1.93 4.85
CA PHE A 9 -3.34 2.92 5.80
C PHE A 9 -4.33 3.89 5.16
N GLY A 10 -5.15 4.57 5.96
CA GLY A 10 -6.22 5.46 5.51
C GLY A 10 -7.49 5.32 6.36
N THR A 11 -8.48 6.20 6.17
CA THR A 11 -9.67 6.29 7.01
C THR A 11 -10.57 5.06 6.92
N VAL A 12 -11.51 4.93 7.85
CA VAL A 12 -12.64 4.00 7.75
C VAL A 12 -13.32 4.18 6.37
N HIS A 13 -13.74 3.08 5.75
CA HIS A 13 -14.40 3.06 4.42
C HIS A 13 -13.57 3.52 3.21
N SER A 14 -12.24 3.70 3.32
CA SER A 14 -11.42 4.10 2.16
C SER A 14 -11.11 2.98 1.15
N GLY A 15 -11.50 1.73 1.43
CA GLY A 15 -11.29 0.59 0.52
C GLY A 15 -10.06 -0.27 0.81
N LYS A 16 -9.31 0.02 1.89
CA LYS A 16 -8.07 -0.71 2.29
C LYS A 16 -8.24 -2.23 2.30
N SER A 17 -9.23 -2.70 3.06
CA SER A 17 -9.50 -4.13 3.24
C SER A 17 -9.87 -4.83 1.94
N THR A 18 -10.63 -4.15 1.08
CA THR A 18 -11.01 -4.68 -0.24
C THR A 18 -9.78 -4.79 -1.15
N ILE A 19 -8.91 -3.78 -1.16
CA ILE A 19 -7.64 -3.82 -1.92
C ILE A 19 -6.73 -4.94 -1.39
N ALA A 20 -6.59 -5.06 -0.07
CA ALA A 20 -5.78 -6.08 0.57
C ALA A 20 -6.26 -7.49 0.18
N GLU A 21 -7.56 -7.76 0.33
CA GLU A 21 -8.17 -9.05 0.01
C GLU A 21 -8.14 -9.36 -1.49
N PHE A 22 -8.34 -8.36 -2.34
CA PHE A 22 -8.21 -8.52 -3.78
C PHE A 22 -6.80 -8.94 -4.16
N TYR A 23 -5.80 -8.19 -3.68
CA TYR A 23 -4.43 -8.43 -4.06
C TYR A 23 -3.90 -9.76 -3.52
N THR A 24 -4.29 -10.17 -2.30
CA THR A 24 -3.91 -11.48 -1.75
C THR A 24 -4.80 -12.63 -2.23
N GLU A 25 -5.72 -12.40 -3.18
CA GLU A 25 -6.65 -13.42 -3.70
C GLU A 25 -7.56 -14.05 -2.63
N LEU A 26 -7.79 -13.32 -1.53
CA LEU A 26 -8.64 -13.72 -0.40
C LEU A 26 -10.03 -13.06 -0.44
N THR A 27 -10.40 -12.45 -1.57
CA THR A 27 -11.71 -11.81 -1.74
C THR A 27 -12.82 -12.81 -1.47
N LYS A 28 -13.51 -12.64 -0.35
CA LYS A 28 -14.69 -13.44 -0.02
C LYS A 28 -15.85 -12.91 -0.85
N ARG A 29 -16.57 -13.80 -1.54
CA ARG A 29 -17.86 -13.51 -2.15
C ARG A 29 -18.91 -14.40 -1.50
N ASP A 30 -20.13 -13.88 -1.36
CA ASP A 30 -21.26 -14.71 -0.93
C ASP A 30 -21.67 -15.70 -2.04
N ASP A 31 -22.62 -16.59 -1.73
CA ASP A 31 -23.15 -17.58 -2.69
C ASP A 31 -23.81 -16.95 -3.93
N LYS A 32 -24.06 -15.64 -3.90
CA LYS A 32 -24.63 -14.85 -4.99
C LYS A 32 -23.57 -14.04 -5.75
N GLY A 33 -22.29 -14.19 -5.40
CA GLY A 33 -21.17 -13.50 -6.03
C GLY A 33 -20.96 -12.06 -5.56
N ASN A 34 -21.69 -11.57 -4.55
CA ASN A 34 -21.54 -10.22 -4.01
C ASN A 34 -20.39 -10.14 -3.01
N LEU A 35 -19.81 -8.94 -2.86
CA LEU A 35 -18.89 -8.68 -1.76
C LEU A 35 -19.64 -8.70 -0.42
N PRO A 36 -19.01 -9.20 0.66
CA PRO A 36 -19.60 -9.19 1.99
C PRO A 36 -19.87 -7.76 2.46
N GLN A 37 -20.83 -7.63 3.36
CA GLN A 37 -21.08 -6.37 4.05
C GLN A 37 -19.79 -5.87 4.71
N TYR A 38 -19.55 -4.56 4.64
CA TYR A 38 -18.38 -3.93 5.25
C TYR A 38 -18.31 -4.25 6.75
N VAL A 39 -17.17 -4.78 7.18
CA VAL A 39 -16.80 -4.96 8.59
C VAL A 39 -15.53 -4.15 8.84
N PRO A 40 -15.53 -3.19 9.78
CA PRO A 40 -14.32 -2.44 10.12
C PRO A 40 -13.20 -3.35 10.59
N THR A 41 -11.99 -3.16 10.07
CA THR A 41 -10.79 -3.81 10.62
C THR A 41 -10.52 -3.28 12.03
N VAL A 42 -10.38 -4.18 12.99
CA VAL A 42 -10.07 -3.88 14.40
C VAL A 42 -8.55 -3.96 14.59
N GLY A 43 -7.90 -2.84 14.92
CA GLY A 43 -6.45 -2.77 15.12
C GLY A 43 -5.63 -3.00 13.85
N LEU A 44 -5.29 -4.25 13.58
CA LEU A 44 -4.44 -4.68 12.47
C LEU A 44 -4.83 -6.09 12.03
N ARG A 45 -4.91 -6.31 10.71
CA ARG A 45 -5.06 -7.63 10.11
C ARG A 45 -3.88 -7.90 9.18
N ILE A 46 -3.26 -9.08 9.29
CA ILE A 46 -2.16 -9.49 8.41
C ILE A 46 -2.67 -10.59 7.49
N LEU A 47 -2.50 -10.38 6.18
CA LEU A 47 -2.81 -11.35 5.13
C LEU A 47 -1.50 -11.83 4.51
N GLU A 48 -1.34 -13.14 4.37
CA GLU A 48 -0.14 -13.76 3.81
C GLU A 48 -0.45 -14.33 2.43
N SER A 49 0.49 -14.20 1.50
CA SER A 49 0.37 -14.71 0.13
C SER A 49 1.76 -14.97 -0.45
N GLU A 50 1.84 -15.82 -1.47
CA GLU A 50 3.02 -15.97 -2.31
C GLU A 50 2.73 -15.34 -3.67
N LYS A 51 3.67 -14.55 -4.18
CA LYS A 51 3.54 -13.86 -5.46
C LYS A 51 4.71 -14.20 -6.37
N ARG A 52 4.39 -14.48 -7.63
CA ARG A 52 5.37 -14.60 -8.71
C ARG A 52 5.30 -13.34 -9.55
N LEU A 53 6.29 -12.48 -9.38
CA LEU A 53 6.40 -11.21 -10.09
C LEU A 53 7.21 -11.40 -11.36
N THR A 54 6.92 -10.62 -12.39
CA THR A 54 7.73 -10.54 -13.61
C THR A 54 8.28 -9.13 -13.72
N ASP A 55 9.60 -9.00 -13.81
CA ASP A 55 10.23 -7.70 -13.98
C ASP A 55 10.18 -7.21 -15.45
N GLU A 56 10.65 -5.99 -15.69
CA GLU A 56 10.70 -5.39 -17.04
C GLU A 56 11.57 -6.18 -18.03
N SER A 57 12.51 -6.99 -17.54
CA SER A 57 13.37 -7.86 -18.36
C SER A 57 12.68 -9.18 -18.73
N GLY A 58 11.50 -9.46 -18.16
CA GLY A 58 10.80 -10.73 -18.26
C GLY A 58 11.31 -11.78 -17.28
N SER A 59 12.22 -11.42 -16.37
CA SER A 59 12.71 -12.33 -15.34
C SER A 59 11.66 -12.48 -14.26
N GLN A 60 11.52 -13.69 -13.75
CA GLN A 60 10.53 -14.02 -12.73
C GLN A 60 11.17 -14.14 -11.36
N VAL A 61 10.48 -13.59 -10.36
CA VAL A 61 10.90 -13.66 -8.97
C VAL A 61 9.73 -14.06 -8.08
N ASP A 62 9.97 -15.08 -7.25
CA ASP A 62 9.03 -15.50 -6.22
C ASP A 62 9.30 -14.74 -4.92
N VAL A 63 8.23 -14.16 -4.36
CA VAL A 63 8.27 -13.40 -3.11
C VAL A 63 7.19 -13.88 -2.15
N SER A 64 7.56 -14.00 -0.87
CA SER A 64 6.56 -14.12 0.20
C SER A 64 6.08 -12.72 0.53
N LEU A 65 4.76 -12.56 0.67
CA LEU A 65 4.13 -11.27 0.89
C LEU A 65 3.29 -11.30 2.16
N GLN A 66 3.43 -10.24 2.96
CA GLN A 66 2.51 -9.89 4.03
C GLN A 66 1.87 -8.54 3.72
N ILE A 67 0.54 -8.50 3.62
CA ILE A 67 -0.26 -7.27 3.59
C ILE A 67 -0.80 -7.00 5.00
N TRP A 68 -0.36 -5.88 5.57
CA TRP A 68 -0.75 -5.39 6.88
C TRP A 68 -1.86 -4.35 6.70
N ASP A 69 -3.12 -4.81 6.72
CA ASP A 69 -4.33 -4.00 6.63
C ASP A 69 -4.61 -3.33 7.98
N ALA A 70 -4.22 -2.06 8.11
CA ALA A 70 -4.38 -1.31 9.35
C ALA A 70 -5.82 -0.79 9.50
N SER A 71 -6.33 -0.77 10.73
CA SER A 71 -7.61 -0.15 11.03
C SER A 71 -7.61 1.32 10.61
N GLY A 72 -8.71 1.81 10.06
CA GLY A 72 -8.88 3.24 9.75
C GLY A 72 -9.54 4.06 10.86
N ASP A 73 -9.82 3.43 12.01
CA ASP A 73 -10.42 4.09 13.17
C ASP A 73 -9.35 4.89 13.95
N PRO A 74 -9.60 6.19 14.23
CA PRO A 74 -8.70 7.03 15.04
C PRO A 74 -8.25 6.40 16.36
N ALA A 75 -9.07 5.52 16.96
CA ALA A 75 -8.74 4.82 18.20
C ALA A 75 -7.47 3.94 18.09
N TYR A 76 -7.03 3.57 16.88
CA TYR A 76 -5.83 2.75 16.65
C TYR A 76 -4.65 3.53 16.05
N GLU A 77 -4.79 4.84 15.78
CA GLU A 77 -3.73 5.65 15.16
C GLU A 77 -2.45 5.70 15.99
N PHE A 78 -2.55 5.56 17.31
CA PHE A 78 -1.41 5.51 18.22
C PHE A 78 -0.41 4.39 17.87
N ALA A 79 -0.85 3.33 17.18
CA ALA A 79 -0.03 2.18 16.82
C ALA A 79 0.61 2.29 15.42
N TYR A 80 0.17 3.22 14.57
CA TYR A 80 0.56 3.26 13.16
C TYR A 80 2.06 3.38 12.95
N ASN A 81 2.71 4.27 13.70
CA ASN A 81 4.14 4.46 13.58
C ASN A 81 4.93 3.19 13.95
N ARG A 82 4.52 2.54 15.05
CA ARG A 82 5.13 1.29 15.52
C ARG A 82 4.92 0.13 14.54
N ILE A 83 3.79 0.13 13.83
CA ILE A 83 3.55 -0.80 12.73
C ILE A 83 4.51 -0.50 11.57
N ALA A 84 4.63 0.77 11.17
CA ALA A 84 5.43 1.19 10.04
C ALA A 84 6.93 0.91 10.16
N GLU A 85 7.49 0.92 11.37
CA GLU A 85 8.88 0.51 11.63
C GLU A 85 9.23 -0.89 11.10
N GLN A 86 8.23 -1.77 10.92
CA GLN A 86 8.43 -3.16 10.52
C GLN A 86 8.14 -3.43 9.04
N LEU A 87 7.70 -2.42 8.30
CA LEU A 87 7.25 -2.57 6.93
C LEU A 87 8.40 -2.37 5.94
N ASP A 88 8.27 -3.03 4.79
CA ASP A 88 9.08 -2.88 3.57
C ASP A 88 8.45 -1.88 2.58
N GLY A 89 7.17 -1.53 2.70
CA GLY A 89 6.55 -0.44 1.94
C GLY A 89 5.23 0.06 2.54
N LEU A 90 4.84 1.31 2.22
CA LEU A 90 3.61 1.94 2.70
C LEU A 90 2.66 2.25 1.53
N ILE A 91 1.37 1.94 1.70
CA ILE A 91 0.30 2.37 0.82
C ILE A 91 -0.68 3.23 1.63
N ILE A 92 -0.89 4.48 1.20
CA ILE A 92 -1.90 5.37 1.77
C ILE A 92 -3.10 5.41 0.82
N VAL A 93 -4.27 5.00 1.33
CA VAL A 93 -5.52 4.97 0.57
C VAL A 93 -6.38 6.18 0.94
N VAL A 94 -6.59 7.03 -0.07
CA VAL A 94 -7.37 8.25 -0.03
C VAL A 94 -8.71 7.98 -0.73
N PRO A 95 -9.87 8.18 -0.08
CA PRO A 95 -11.15 8.13 -0.79
C PRO A 95 -11.19 9.17 -1.90
N SER A 96 -11.73 8.84 -3.07
CA SER A 96 -11.92 9.79 -4.18
C SER A 96 -12.83 10.97 -3.86
N THR A 97 -13.61 10.89 -2.77
CA THR A 97 -14.43 11.98 -2.24
C THR A 97 -13.63 12.99 -1.40
N GLU A 98 -12.36 12.71 -1.10
CA GLU A 98 -11.49 13.65 -0.40
C GLU A 98 -11.17 14.83 -1.31
N LEU A 99 -11.44 16.05 -0.82
CA LEU A 99 -11.27 17.28 -1.60
C LEU A 99 -9.86 17.83 -1.50
N ASN A 100 -9.13 17.51 -0.43
CA ASN A 100 -7.77 17.99 -0.20
C ASN A 100 -6.82 16.81 0.04
N ILE A 101 -6.37 16.24 -1.07
CA ILE A 101 -5.52 15.05 -1.10
C ILE A 101 -4.16 15.34 -0.43
N ASP A 102 -3.56 16.51 -0.67
CA ASP A 102 -2.33 16.94 0.00
C ASP A 102 -2.44 16.93 1.52
N LYS A 103 -3.47 17.57 2.06
CA LYS A 103 -3.70 17.60 3.51
C LYS A 103 -3.94 16.20 4.07
N TYR A 104 -4.68 15.37 3.35
CA TYR A 104 -4.96 14.00 3.76
C TYR A 104 -3.67 13.15 3.80
N VAL A 105 -2.90 13.15 2.70
CA VAL A 105 -1.66 12.38 2.61
C VAL A 105 -0.64 12.90 3.62
N ARG A 106 -0.52 14.23 3.78
CA ARG A 106 0.36 14.85 4.77
C ARG A 106 0.03 14.39 6.19
N ARG A 107 -1.25 14.37 6.57
CA ARG A 107 -1.68 13.89 7.90
C ARG A 107 -1.24 12.45 8.15
N TYR A 108 -1.53 11.55 7.20
CA TYR A 108 -1.15 10.14 7.37
C TYR A 108 0.37 9.95 7.33
N TYR A 109 1.08 10.70 6.48
CA TYR A 109 2.52 10.72 6.48
C TYR A 109 3.09 11.09 7.86
N ASP A 110 2.59 12.16 8.48
CA ASP A 110 3.03 12.62 9.81
C ASP A 110 2.66 11.64 10.93
N LEU A 111 1.57 10.88 10.80
CA LEU A 111 1.18 9.86 11.79
C LEU A 111 2.01 8.57 11.65
N ILE A 112 2.33 8.17 10.42
CA ILE A 112 2.90 6.86 10.12
C ILE A 112 4.43 6.90 10.12
N THR A 113 5.04 7.94 9.56
CA THR A 113 6.46 7.89 9.17
C THR A 113 7.51 8.43 10.14
N PRO A 114 7.22 9.21 11.20
CA PRO A 114 8.27 9.74 12.08
C PRO A 114 9.22 8.65 12.61
N ASN A 115 10.53 8.89 12.61
CA ASN A 115 11.54 7.90 13.07
C ASN A 115 11.53 6.55 12.34
N THR A 116 10.83 6.43 11.20
CA THR A 116 10.91 5.27 10.32
C THR A 116 11.81 5.55 9.12
N ARG A 117 12.15 4.50 8.38
CA ARG A 117 12.84 4.62 7.08
C ARG A 117 12.09 5.44 6.04
N PHE A 118 10.81 5.75 6.22
CA PHE A 118 9.98 6.51 5.28
C PHE A 118 10.01 8.04 5.53
N SER A 119 10.63 8.47 6.62
CA SER A 119 10.58 9.87 7.11
C SER A 119 11.30 10.91 6.25
N SER A 120 12.18 10.50 5.32
CA SER A 120 12.89 11.44 4.44
C SER A 120 13.67 10.73 3.32
N GLY A 121 14.16 11.53 2.36
CA GLY A 121 15.13 11.09 1.35
C GLY A 121 14.64 9.93 0.49
N ALA A 122 15.50 8.93 0.27
CA ALA A 122 15.17 7.75 -0.51
C ALA A 122 13.99 6.94 0.07
N GLY A 123 13.73 7.08 1.37
CA GLY A 123 12.62 6.46 2.08
C GLY A 123 11.25 6.79 1.51
N ILE A 124 11.07 8.02 1.05
CA ILE A 124 9.82 8.51 0.45
C ILE A 124 9.45 7.70 -0.80
N GLY A 125 10.45 7.18 -1.50
CA GLY A 125 10.25 6.30 -2.66
C GLY A 125 9.59 4.96 -2.31
N PHE A 126 9.48 4.58 -1.05
CA PHE A 126 8.78 3.38 -0.58
C PHE A 126 7.41 3.71 0.03
N ILE A 127 6.79 4.76 -0.49
CA ILE A 127 5.41 5.14 -0.21
C ILE A 127 4.66 5.20 -1.55
N LEU A 128 3.43 4.70 -1.56
CA LEU A 128 2.50 4.73 -2.69
C LEU A 128 1.17 5.31 -2.21
N VAL A 129 0.54 6.16 -3.01
CA VAL A 129 -0.78 6.72 -2.71
C VAL A 129 -1.80 6.20 -3.70
N PHE A 130 -2.91 5.68 -3.19
CA PHE A 130 -4.08 5.34 -3.98
C PHE A 130 -5.21 6.33 -3.73
N VAL A 131 -5.69 6.95 -4.80
CA VAL A 131 -6.98 7.69 -4.79
C VAL A 131 -8.05 6.71 -5.25
N HIS A 132 -8.81 6.17 -4.29
CA HIS A 132 -9.70 5.04 -4.52
C HIS A 132 -11.15 5.47 -4.81
N TYR A 133 -11.66 5.01 -5.95
CA TYR A 133 -13.01 5.26 -6.44
C TYR A 133 -13.92 4.05 -6.18
N ASN A 134 -15.12 4.32 -5.68
CA ASN A 134 -16.21 3.36 -5.65
C ASN A 134 -17.01 3.52 -6.96
N GLY A 135 -16.64 2.74 -7.98
CA GLY A 135 -17.21 2.87 -9.34
C GLY A 135 -16.23 3.48 -10.36
N LYS A 136 -16.73 4.34 -11.24
CA LYS A 136 -15.94 4.88 -12.36
C LYS A 136 -14.85 5.85 -11.89
N ILE A 137 -13.66 5.68 -12.44
CA ILE A 137 -12.56 6.65 -12.28
C ILE A 137 -12.89 7.89 -13.13
N ALA A 138 -12.76 9.08 -12.55
CA ALA A 138 -13.06 10.34 -13.21
C ALA A 138 -11.96 11.39 -13.00
N GLY A 139 -11.95 12.42 -13.85
CA GLY A 139 -11.03 13.57 -13.76
C GLY A 139 -9.59 13.28 -14.22
N ARG A 140 -8.76 14.32 -14.26
CA ARG A 140 -7.34 14.25 -14.65
C ARG A 140 -6.47 13.60 -13.59
N ASP A 141 -5.30 13.11 -13.96
CA ASP A 141 -4.31 12.59 -13.01
C ASP A 141 -4.03 13.58 -11.88
N VAL A 142 -3.78 13.03 -10.70
CA VAL A 142 -3.62 13.76 -9.44
C VAL A 142 -2.17 13.63 -9.01
N PHE A 143 -1.60 14.70 -8.50
CA PHE A 143 -0.26 14.76 -7.93
C PHE A 143 -0.31 15.50 -6.60
N LEU A 144 0.70 15.31 -5.75
CA LEU A 144 0.85 16.08 -4.52
C LEU A 144 1.59 17.38 -4.83
N GLU A 145 1.05 18.49 -4.36
CA GLU A 145 1.65 19.82 -4.42
C GLU A 145 2.62 20.08 -3.25
N ASP A 146 2.53 19.32 -2.16
CA ASP A 146 3.50 19.36 -1.05
C ASP A 146 4.90 19.00 -1.58
N ARG A 147 5.83 19.95 -1.51
CA ARG A 147 7.20 19.81 -2.03
C ARG A 147 7.97 18.62 -1.47
N THR A 148 7.67 18.22 -0.24
CA THR A 148 8.32 17.08 0.44
C THR A 148 7.78 15.76 -0.10
N LEU A 149 6.48 15.74 -0.43
CA LEU A 149 5.74 14.54 -0.78
C LEU A 149 5.52 14.40 -2.29
N ALA A 150 5.85 15.41 -3.08
CA ALA A 150 5.60 15.48 -4.53
C ALA A 150 6.21 14.31 -5.34
N THR A 151 7.19 13.60 -4.79
CA THR A 151 7.81 12.42 -5.42
C THR A 151 7.06 11.11 -5.14
N ILE A 152 6.09 11.11 -4.23
CA ILE A 152 5.26 9.94 -3.93
C ILE A 152 4.33 9.69 -5.12
N PRO A 153 4.37 8.49 -5.74
CA PRO A 153 3.45 8.15 -6.81
C PRO A 153 2.00 8.16 -6.32
N VAL A 154 1.13 8.83 -7.07
CA VAL A 154 -0.32 8.88 -6.80
C VAL A 154 -1.03 8.17 -7.95
N ILE A 155 -1.80 7.13 -7.64
CA ILE A 155 -2.49 6.31 -8.63
C ILE A 155 -3.98 6.30 -8.33
N LYS A 156 -4.81 6.60 -9.32
CA LYS A 156 -6.26 6.41 -9.22
C LYS A 156 -6.59 4.94 -9.36
N THR A 157 -7.39 4.42 -8.44
CA THR A 157 -7.76 3.00 -8.42
C THR A 157 -9.26 2.83 -8.27
N SER A 158 -9.78 1.72 -8.78
CA SER A 158 -11.17 1.30 -8.61
C SER A 158 -11.26 -0.20 -8.78
N MET A 159 -11.98 -0.85 -7.87
CA MET A 159 -12.31 -2.27 -7.98
C MET A 159 -13.29 -2.56 -9.12
N ASP A 160 -14.14 -1.60 -9.46
CA ASP A 160 -15.24 -1.79 -10.42
C ASP A 160 -14.85 -1.43 -11.85
N ALA A 161 -13.90 -0.51 -12.03
CA ALA A 161 -13.53 0.02 -13.34
C ALA A 161 -12.25 -0.61 -13.90
N GLU A 162 -11.18 -0.68 -13.10
CA GLU A 162 -9.86 -1.09 -13.58
C GLU A 162 -9.05 -1.83 -12.49
N PRO A 163 -9.51 -3.02 -12.05
CA PRO A 163 -8.86 -3.75 -10.95
C PRO A 163 -7.43 -4.19 -11.30
N SER A 164 -7.09 -4.42 -12.57
CA SER A 164 -5.73 -4.76 -13.00
C SER A 164 -4.71 -3.67 -12.67
N ARG A 165 -5.13 -2.40 -12.65
CA ARG A 165 -4.26 -1.27 -12.29
C ARG A 165 -3.81 -1.33 -10.83
N ILE A 166 -4.64 -1.89 -9.95
CA ILE A 166 -4.27 -2.14 -8.55
C ILE A 166 -3.18 -3.22 -8.49
N SER A 167 -3.40 -4.35 -9.17
CA SER A 167 -2.41 -5.45 -9.17
C SER A 167 -1.08 -5.00 -9.74
N MET A 168 -1.07 -4.38 -10.93
CA MET A 168 0.17 -3.89 -11.56
C MET A 168 0.93 -2.90 -10.67
N ALA A 169 0.22 -1.92 -10.08
CA ALA A 169 0.84 -0.94 -9.21
C ALA A 169 1.46 -1.58 -7.95
N ILE A 170 0.79 -2.56 -7.35
CA ILE A 170 1.32 -3.25 -6.17
C ILE A 170 2.45 -4.20 -6.59
N ASP A 171 2.37 -4.90 -7.72
CA ASP A 171 3.42 -5.78 -8.23
C ASP A 171 4.73 -5.02 -8.46
N ASP A 172 4.67 -3.87 -9.15
CA ASP A 172 5.82 -2.99 -9.36
C ASP A 172 6.40 -2.51 -8.03
N PHE A 173 5.52 -2.18 -7.08
CA PHE A 173 5.92 -1.69 -5.77
C PHE A 173 6.56 -2.79 -4.90
N VAL A 174 6.02 -4.01 -4.91
CA VAL A 174 6.61 -5.18 -4.24
C VAL A 174 7.95 -5.52 -4.87
N HIS A 175 8.05 -5.49 -6.20
CA HIS A 175 9.30 -5.72 -6.90
C HIS A 175 10.38 -4.70 -6.48
N LYS A 176 10.03 -3.42 -6.43
CA LYS A 176 10.92 -2.36 -5.91
C LYS A 176 11.38 -2.64 -4.47
N CYS A 177 10.47 -3.03 -3.58
CA CYS A 177 10.81 -3.38 -2.20
C CYS A 177 11.74 -4.61 -2.13
N HIS A 178 11.50 -5.60 -2.98
CA HIS A 178 12.33 -6.80 -3.10
C HIS A 178 13.76 -6.46 -3.52
N LEU A 179 13.93 -5.65 -4.57
CA LEU A 179 15.26 -5.24 -5.04
C LEU A 179 16.04 -4.48 -3.98
N ALA A 180 15.38 -3.58 -3.24
CA ALA A 180 16.02 -2.84 -2.15
C ALA A 180 16.50 -3.76 -1.03
N LYS A 181 15.71 -4.78 -0.69
CA LYS A 181 16.04 -5.78 0.33
C LYS A 181 17.19 -6.68 -0.11
N ALA A 182 17.13 -7.18 -1.33
CA ALA A 182 18.20 -7.99 -1.93
C ALA A 182 19.54 -7.23 -2.01
N SER A 183 19.50 -5.93 -2.33
CA SER A 183 20.70 -5.08 -2.34
C SER A 183 21.29 -4.94 -0.94
N ALA A 184 20.47 -4.68 0.08
CA ALA A 184 20.94 -4.54 1.45
C ALA A 184 21.57 -5.84 2.00
N ASP A 185 21.00 -7.00 1.66
CA ASP A 185 21.55 -8.30 2.03
C ASP A 185 22.90 -8.57 1.35
N ASN A 186 23.07 -8.16 0.08
CA ASN A 186 24.34 -8.27 -0.63
C ASN A 186 25.42 -7.36 -0.05
N ASP A 187 25.09 -6.12 0.32
CA ASP A 187 26.05 -5.20 0.94
C ASP A 187 26.58 -5.75 2.28
N LEU A 188 25.74 -6.42 3.06
CA LEU A 188 26.14 -7.09 4.30
C LEU A 188 27.10 -8.27 4.06
N LEU A 189 26.97 -8.97 2.93
CA LEU A 189 27.87 -10.08 2.59
C LEU A 189 29.25 -9.63 2.14
N VAL A 190 29.37 -8.45 1.52
CA VAL A 190 30.66 -7.89 1.06
C VAL A 190 31.49 -7.32 2.20
N LEU A 191 30.86 -6.98 3.33
CA LEU A 191 31.51 -6.42 4.52
C LEU A 191 32.03 -7.47 5.52
N ASN A 192 31.78 -8.77 5.27
CA ASN A 192 32.24 -9.90 6.08
C ASN A 192 33.30 -10.74 5.35
#